data_AF-A0A1S7DQH1-F1
#
_entry.id   AF-A0A1S7DQH1-F1
#
_cell.length_a   1.000
_cell.length_b   1.000
_cell.length_c   1.000
_cell.angle_alpha   90.00
_cell.angle_beta   90.00
_cell.angle_gamma   90.00
#
_symmetry.space_group_name_H-M   'P 1'
#
loop_
_entity.id
_entity.type
_entity.pdbx_description
1 polymer ?
#
loop_
_entity_poly.entity_id
_entity_poly.type
_entity_poly.pdbx_seq_one_letter_code
_entity_poly.pdbx_strand_id
1 'polypeptide(L)'
;MNIQEKLKQAIEQYTVTAKNQKLLEDRFGKENLKNYPFRTITIALGTSSSHGTEYFKLNLDTFKNEQYCSVGSYGEVTISDALIEKIEKEMFKLLEVTDNDN
;
A
#
# COMPACT_ATOMS: atom_id res chain seq x y z
N MET A 1 -0.54 -20.28 17.71
CA MET A 1 -1.70 -19.88 16.89
C MET A 1 -2.31 -21.12 16.25
N ASN A 2 -3.57 -21.41 16.53
CA ASN A 2 -4.27 -22.57 15.98
C ASN A 2 -4.79 -22.28 14.55
N ILE A 3 -5.33 -23.30 13.87
CA ILE A 3 -5.83 -23.17 12.49
C ILE A 3 -7.01 -22.20 12.40
N GLN A 4 -7.88 -22.15 13.41
CA GLN A 4 -9.03 -21.25 13.44
C GLN A 4 -8.60 -19.77 13.52
N GLU A 5 -7.58 -19.46 14.32
CA GLU A 5 -7.00 -18.13 14.43
C GLU A 5 -6.35 -17.68 13.11
N LYS A 6 -5.63 -18.59 12.42
CA LYS A 6 -5.07 -18.35 11.09
C LYS A 6 -6.16 -18.03 10.05
N LEU A 7 -7.25 -18.81 10.06
CA LEU A 7 -8.38 -18.60 9.16
C LEU A 7 -9.07 -17.25 9.42
N LYS A 8 -9.30 -16.92 10.70
CA LYS A 8 -9.90 -15.63 11.10
C LYS A 8 -9.07 -14.45 10.60
N GLN A 9 -7.75 -14.47 10.80
CA GLN A 9 -6.86 -13.43 10.32
C GLN A 9 -6.89 -13.29 8.79
N ALA A 10 -6.90 -14.40 8.06
CA ALA A 10 -6.97 -14.37 6.59
C ALA A 10 -8.27 -13.75 6.08
N ILE A 11 -9.41 -14.00 6.75
CA ILE A 11 -10.71 -13.41 6.41
C ILE A 11 -10.72 -11.89 6.71
N GLU A 12 -10.17 -11.49 7.85
CA GLU A 12 -10.04 -10.08 8.23
C GLU A 12 -9.18 -9.32 7.22
N GLN A 13 -8.02 -9.87 6.85
CA GLN A 13 -7.14 -9.30 5.82
C GLN A 13 -7.84 -9.20 4.47
N TYR A 14 -8.52 -10.26 4.01
CA TYR A 14 -9.30 -10.23 2.76
C TYR A 14 -10.32 -9.07 2.74
N THR A 15 -10.98 -8.83 3.87
CA THR A 15 -11.93 -7.73 4.01
C THR A 15 -11.24 -6.36 3.93
N VAL A 16 -10.05 -6.22 4.51
CA VAL A 16 -9.24 -5.00 4.42
C VAL A 16 -8.76 -4.75 2.99
N THR A 17 -8.20 -5.77 2.32
CA THR A 17 -7.76 -5.66 0.91
C THR A 17 -8.89 -5.20 0.01
N ALA A 18 -10.08 -5.80 0.12
CA ALA A 18 -11.23 -5.45 -0.70
C ALA A 18 -11.73 -4.01 -0.45
N LYS A 19 -11.71 -3.54 0.81
CA LYS A 19 -12.05 -2.15 1.16
C LYS A 19 -11.04 -1.16 0.60
N ASN A 20 -9.76 -1.46 0.74
CA ASN A 20 -8.67 -0.63 0.23
C ASN A 20 -8.70 -0.57 -1.31
N GLN A 21 -8.93 -1.70 -1.98
CA GLN A 21 -9.11 -1.76 -3.43
C GLN A 21 -10.24 -0.81 -3.87
N LYS A 22 -11.42 -0.92 -3.25
CA LYS A 22 -12.55 -0.05 -3.60
C LYS A 22 -12.20 1.43 -3.41
N LEU A 23 -11.58 1.79 -2.28
CA LEU A 23 -11.16 3.17 -2.01
C LEU A 23 -10.20 3.71 -3.08
N LEU A 24 -9.20 2.91 -3.47
CA LEU A 24 -8.23 3.28 -4.49
C LEU A 24 -8.90 3.40 -5.88
N GLU A 25 -9.74 2.44 -6.25
CA GLU A 25 -10.50 2.46 -7.51
C GLU A 25 -11.43 3.67 -7.60
N ASP A 26 -12.12 4.02 -6.52
CA ASP A 26 -13.00 5.19 -6.42
C ASP A 26 -12.20 6.51 -6.52
N ARG A 27 -10.99 6.55 -5.95
CA ARG A 27 -10.15 7.76 -5.92
C ARG A 27 -9.39 8.01 -7.22
N PHE A 28 -8.79 6.98 -7.78
CA PHE A 28 -7.87 7.10 -8.91
C PHE A 28 -8.43 6.60 -10.24
N GLY A 29 -9.57 5.89 -10.21
CA GLY A 29 -10.18 5.25 -11.36
C GLY A 29 -9.60 3.86 -11.61
N LYS A 30 -10.47 2.86 -11.64
CA LYS A 30 -10.11 1.44 -11.87
C LYS A 30 -9.22 1.22 -13.10
N GLU A 31 -9.59 1.83 -14.24
CA GLU A 31 -8.85 1.65 -15.48
C GLU A 31 -7.50 2.37 -15.47
N ASN A 32 -7.41 3.53 -14.80
CA ASN A 32 -6.14 4.25 -14.66
C ASN A 32 -5.15 3.44 -13.83
N LEU A 33 -5.61 2.80 -12.74
CA LEU A 33 -4.77 1.98 -11.87
C LEU A 33 -4.13 0.80 -12.60
N LYS A 34 -4.82 0.21 -13.58
CA LYS A 34 -4.28 -0.86 -14.44
C LYS A 34 -3.22 -0.37 -15.41
N ASN A 35 -3.28 0.89 -15.83
CA ASN A 35 -2.48 1.44 -16.92
C ASN A 35 -1.25 2.24 -16.45
N TYR A 36 -1.07 2.49 -15.14
CA TYR A 36 0.15 3.15 -14.64
C TYR A 36 1.45 2.39 -15.03
N PRO A 37 2.56 3.09 -15.30
CA PRO A 37 3.82 2.45 -15.68
C PRO A 37 4.52 1.73 -14.51
N PHE A 38 4.00 1.86 -13.29
CA PHE A 38 4.50 1.19 -12.09
C PHE A 38 3.40 0.34 -11.45
N ARG A 39 3.82 -0.74 -10.78
CA ARG A 39 2.92 -1.69 -10.10
C ARG A 39 3.06 -1.68 -8.59
N THR A 40 4.14 -1.07 -8.06
CA THR A 40 4.42 -1.01 -6.63
C THR A 40 4.69 0.43 -6.23
N ILE A 41 4.06 0.86 -5.14
CA ILE A 41 4.27 2.15 -4.50
C ILE A 41 4.86 1.89 -3.12
N THR A 42 5.97 2.55 -2.79
CA THR A 42 6.61 2.44 -1.47
C THR A 42 6.74 3.84 -0.87
N ILE A 43 6.25 4.01 0.35
CA ILE A 43 6.16 5.31 1.03
C ILE A 43 6.86 5.19 2.38
N ALA A 44 7.79 6.08 2.69
CA ALA A 44 8.32 6.22 4.03
C ALA A 44 7.27 6.91 4.93
N LEU A 45 6.84 6.24 6.01
CA LEU A 45 5.83 6.75 6.94
C LEU A 45 6.45 7.62 8.03
N GLY A 46 7.65 7.26 8.50
CA GLY A 46 8.39 7.94 9.55
C GLY A 46 9.62 7.14 9.98
N THR A 47 10.47 7.71 10.83
CA THR A 47 11.64 7.02 11.37
C THR A 47 11.50 6.88 12.87
N SER A 48 11.61 5.64 13.35
CA SER A 48 11.68 5.30 14.77
C SER A 48 13.13 5.03 15.18
N SER A 49 13.52 5.48 16.37
CA SER A 49 14.83 5.16 16.95
C SER A 49 14.99 3.69 17.32
N SER A 50 13.90 2.96 17.55
CA SER A 50 13.92 1.54 17.95
C SER A 50 13.75 0.55 16.80
N HIS A 51 13.15 0.98 15.68
CA HIS A 51 12.75 0.08 14.58
C HIS A 51 13.25 0.54 13.19
N GLY A 52 13.96 1.65 13.13
CA GLY A 52 14.41 2.28 11.88
C GLY A 52 13.25 2.96 11.15
N THR A 53 13.41 3.17 9.84
CA THR A 53 12.36 3.77 9.01
C THR A 53 11.21 2.78 8.79
N GLU A 54 10.00 3.27 9.02
CA GLU A 54 8.76 2.58 8.70
C GLU A 54 8.34 2.91 7.28
N TYR A 55 7.90 1.89 6.57
CA TYR A 55 7.49 1.95 5.19
C TYR A 55 6.09 1.38 5.04
N PHE A 56 5.35 1.95 4.10
CA PHE A 56 4.14 1.38 3.55
C PHE A 56 4.42 0.96 2.11
N LYS A 57 4.01 -0.24 1.73
CA LYS A 57 4.10 -0.72 0.36
C LYS A 57 2.74 -1.17 -0.12
N LEU A 58 2.39 -0.76 -1.33
CA LEU A 58 1.14 -1.10 -2.01
C LEU A 58 1.45 -1.69 -3.37
N ASN A 59 0.86 -2.84 -3.68
CA ASN A 59 0.90 -3.44 -5.00
C ASN A 59 -0.43 -3.15 -5.74
N LEU A 60 -0.37 -2.50 -6.90
CA LEU A 60 -1.54 -2.08 -7.66
C LEU A 60 -2.22 -3.21 -8.45
N ASP A 61 -1.55 -4.34 -8.67
CA ASP A 61 -2.16 -5.49 -9.35
C ASP A 61 -3.03 -6.32 -8.41
N THR A 62 -2.63 -6.41 -7.15
CA THR A 62 -3.28 -7.23 -6.12
C THR A 62 -4.01 -6.43 -5.06
N PHE A 63 -3.79 -5.11 -5.01
CA PHE A 63 -4.25 -4.19 -3.96
C PHE A 63 -3.80 -4.53 -2.54
N LYS A 64 -2.94 -5.55 -2.39
CA LYS A 64 -2.33 -5.88 -1.11
C LYS A 64 -1.39 -4.78 -0.71
N ASN A 65 -1.48 -4.42 0.56
CA ASN A 65 -0.53 -3.52 1.18
C ASN A 65 0.09 -4.12 2.43
N GLU A 66 1.22 -3.59 2.82
CA GLU A 66 1.89 -3.92 4.07
C GLU A 66 2.58 -2.69 4.64
N GLN A 67 2.52 -2.56 5.97
CA GLN A 67 3.41 -1.69 6.72
C GLN A 67 4.54 -2.54 7.29
N TYR A 68 5.78 -2.08 7.15
CA TYR A 68 6.96 -2.79 7.63
C TYR A 68 8.05 -1.81 8.05
N CYS A 69 9.02 -2.30 8.81
CA CYS A 69 10.24 -1.59 9.16
C CYS A 69 11.44 -2.53 8.97
N SER A 70 12.64 -2.02 9.26
CA SER A 70 13.88 -2.79 9.12
C SER A 70 13.91 -4.08 9.96
N VAL A 71 13.13 -4.12 11.06
CA VAL A 71 13.14 -5.22 12.03
C VAL A 71 11.89 -6.12 11.98
N GLY A 72 10.92 -5.83 11.10
CA GLY A 72 9.72 -6.67 10.98
C GLY A 72 8.61 -6.09 10.11
N SER A 73 7.60 -6.92 9.84
CA SER A 73 6.36 -6.50 9.17
C SER A 73 5.24 -6.35 10.20
N TYR A 74 4.49 -5.25 10.11
CA TYR A 74 3.30 -4.98 10.90
C TYR A 74 2.03 -5.53 10.25
N GLY A 75 2.13 -6.03 9.02
CA GLY A 75 1.03 -6.60 8.25
C GLY A 75 0.26 -5.59 7.41
N GLU A 76 -0.87 -6.04 6.87
CA GLU A 76 -1.76 -5.21 6.05
C GLU A 76 -2.50 -4.17 6.91
N VAL A 77 -2.62 -2.96 6.38
CA VAL A 77 -3.22 -1.82 7.06
C VAL A 77 -4.40 -1.25 6.28
N THR A 78 -5.37 -0.69 7.00
CA THR A 78 -6.45 0.08 6.40
C THR A 78 -5.89 1.40 5.90
N ILE A 79 -6.16 1.76 4.65
CA ILE A 79 -5.70 3.01 4.07
C ILE A 79 -6.61 4.14 4.58
N SER A 80 -6.02 5.10 5.28
CA SER A 80 -6.70 6.33 5.73
C SER A 80 -6.62 7.43 4.68
N ASP A 81 -7.44 8.48 4.80
CA ASP A 81 -7.40 9.64 3.91
C ASP A 81 -6.00 10.30 3.86
N ALA A 82 -5.36 10.43 5.03
CA ALA A 82 -3.99 10.96 5.10
C ALA A 82 -2.97 10.07 4.37
N LEU A 83 -3.19 8.75 4.34
CA LEU A 83 -2.35 7.82 3.59
C LEU A 83 -2.67 7.89 2.08
N ILE A 84 -3.94 8.08 1.69
CA ILE A 84 -4.32 8.35 0.30
C ILE A 84 -3.58 9.56 -0.25
N GLU A 85 -3.50 10.66 0.48
CA GLU A 85 -2.75 11.85 0.04
C GLU A 85 -1.25 11.55 -0.17
N LYS A 86 -0.66 10.70 0.67
CA LYS A 86 0.74 10.28 0.51
C LYS A 86 0.90 9.36 -0.70
N ILE A 87 -0.03 8.44 -0.93
CA ILE A 87 -0.07 7.57 -2.11
C ILE A 87 -0.13 8.42 -3.37
N GLU A 88 -1.05 9.38 -3.42
CA GLU A 88 -1.22 10.29 -4.56
C GLU A 88 0.08 11.06 -4.85
N LYS A 89 0.71 11.64 -3.83
CA LYS A 89 2.01 12.33 -3.98
C LYS A 89 3.11 11.41 -4.50
N GLU A 90 3.19 10.19 -4.01
CA GLU A 90 4.23 9.25 -4.45
C GLU A 90 3.98 8.77 -5.89
N MET A 91 2.72 8.57 -6.27
CA MET A 91 2.35 8.26 -7.66
C MET A 91 2.77 9.36 -8.62
N PHE A 92 2.56 10.64 -8.26
CA PHE A 92 3.03 11.76 -9.09
C PHE A 92 4.55 11.73 -9.27
N LYS A 93 5.33 11.51 -8.20
CA LYS A 93 6.79 11.39 -8.33
C LYS A 93 7.20 10.25 -9.26
N LEU A 94 6.56 9.08 -9.14
CA LEU A 94 6.86 7.93 -9.99
C LEU A 94 6.54 8.21 -11.47
N LEU A 95 5.49 8.98 -11.74
CA LEU A 95 5.17 9.45 -13.09
C LEU A 95 6.22 10.43 -13.62
N GLU A 96 6.59 11.44 -12.84
CA GLU A 96 7.60 12.44 -13.23
C GLU A 96 8.99 11.84 -13.46
N VAL A 97 9.36 10.79 -12.71
CA VAL A 97 10.62 10.06 -12.93
C VAL A 97 10.60 9.32 -14.26
N THR A 98 9.43 8.88 -14.73
CA THR A 98 9.30 8.17 -16.02
C THR A 98 9.47 9.12 -17.22
N ASP A 99 9.22 10.42 -17.05
CA ASP A 99 9.33 11.42 -18.12
C ASP A 99 10.78 11.92 -18.35
N ASN A 100 11.70 11.67 -17.42
CA ASN A 100 13.08 12.18 -17.48
C ASN A 100 14.09 11.24 -18.17
N ASP A 101 13.64 10.09 -18.67
CA ASP A 101 14.48 9.09 -19.37
C ASP A 101 14.23 9.04 -20.90
N ASN A 102 13.61 10.08 -21.50
CA ASN A 102 13.44 10.26 -22.95
C ASN A 102 14.20 11.49 -23.48
#